data_AF-A0A924DVV9-F1
#
_entry.id   AF-A0A924DVV9-F1
#
_cell.length_a   1.000
_cell.length_b   1.000
_cell.length_c   1.000
_cell.angle_alpha   90.00
_cell.angle_beta   90.00
_cell.angle_gamma   90.00
#
_symmetry.space_group_name_H-M   'P 1'
#
loop_
_entity.id
_entity.type
_entity.pdbx_description
1 polymer ?
#
loop_
_entity_poly.entity_id
_entity_poly.type
_entity_poly.pdbx_seq_one_letter_code
_entity_poly.pdbx_strand_id
1 'polypeptide(L)'
;MLKNIPYTFITIFAVLLLVASITTYPVQSDDLYMYLAIARNYFSDGYFSQIDPYFYPVTNYPWVIMHQWLGYLIYYGVFKLGGFDLIVIFKSILLLTIFSIPLFVLKENAKFL
;
A
#
# COMPACT_ATOMS: atom_id res chain seq x y z
N MET A 1 13.41 5.33 38.08
CA MET A 1 14.31 4.29 37.51
C MET A 1 14.23 4.30 35.97
N LEU A 2 14.41 5.47 35.36
CA LEU A 2 14.43 5.70 33.90
C LEU A 2 15.79 6.32 33.56
N LYS A 3 16.84 5.51 33.63
CA LYS A 3 18.21 5.98 33.40
C LYS A 3 18.53 5.76 31.91
N ASN A 4 18.71 6.85 31.19
CA ASN A 4 19.36 6.94 29.87
C ASN A 4 18.70 6.18 28.71
N ILE A 5 17.48 6.56 28.31
CA ILE A 5 17.06 6.30 26.92
C ILE A 5 17.87 7.27 26.04
N PRO A 6 18.67 6.80 25.07
CA PRO A 6 19.40 7.69 24.17
C PRO A 6 18.40 8.56 23.42
N TYR A 7 18.65 9.87 23.30
CA TYR A 7 17.77 10.80 22.56
C TYR A 7 17.43 10.30 21.14
N THR A 8 18.32 9.52 20.53
CA THR A 8 18.14 8.83 19.25
C THR A 8 16.95 7.86 19.22
N PHE A 9 16.66 7.16 20.32
CA PHE A 9 15.49 6.27 20.38
C PHE A 9 14.19 7.05 20.45
N ILE A 10 14.20 8.18 21.19
CA ILE A 10 13.05 9.07 21.30
C ILE A 10 12.74 9.70 19.93
N THR A 11 13.76 10.15 19.20
CA THR A 11 13.56 10.74 17.87
C THR A 11 13.07 9.72 16.86
N ILE A 12 13.65 8.51 16.81
CA ILE A 12 13.17 7.44 15.91
C ILE A 12 11.71 7.10 16.23
N PHE A 13 11.38 6.91 17.51
CA PHE A 13 10.01 6.60 17.93
C PHE A 13 9.02 7.72 17.57
N ALA A 14 9.41 8.98 17.77
CA ALA A 14 8.59 10.13 17.40
C ALA A 14 8.35 10.21 15.88
N VAL A 15 9.37 9.94 15.07
CA VAL A 15 9.23 9.89 13.60
C VAL A 15 8.33 8.72 13.18
N LEU A 16 8.47 7.54 13.79
CA LEU A 16 7.59 6.41 13.50
C LEU A 16 6.12 6.71 13.84
N LEU A 17 5.86 7.34 14.98
CA LEU A 17 4.52 7.79 15.35
C LEU A 17 3.96 8.81 14.37
N LEU A 18 4.78 9.77 13.93
CA LEU A 18 4.39 10.76 12.92
C LEU A 18 4.05 10.09 11.59
N VAL A 19 4.88 9.16 11.12
CA VAL A 19 4.60 8.40 9.88
C VAL A 19 3.33 7.58 10.04
N ALA A 20 3.10 6.94 11.19
CA ALA A 20 1.89 6.16 11.43
C ALA A 20 0.64 7.04 11.39
N SER A 21 0.68 8.25 11.98
CA SER A 21 -0.48 9.15 12.00
C SER A 21 -0.85 9.68 10.62
N ILE A 22 0.14 9.94 9.75
CA ILE A 22 -0.12 10.45 8.39
C ILE A 22 -0.42 9.34 7.37
N THR A 23 -0.12 8.07 7.66
CA THR A 23 -0.34 6.94 6.74
C THR A 23 -1.63 6.17 7.03
N THR A 24 -2.09 6.18 8.28
CA THR A 24 -3.29 5.47 8.74
C THR A 24 -4.56 6.28 8.45
N TYR A 25 -4.92 6.33 7.17
CA TYR A 25 -6.17 6.92 6.71
C TYR A 25 -6.81 6.07 5.62
N PRO A 26 -8.15 6.12 5.48
CA PRO A 26 -8.88 5.40 4.44
C PRO A 26 -8.31 5.65 3.04
N VAL A 27 -8.38 4.66 2.16
CA VAL A 27 -7.93 4.82 0.78
C VAL A 27 -8.83 5.84 0.08
N GLN A 28 -8.23 6.87 -0.51
CA GLN A 28 -8.93 7.99 -1.16
C GLN A 28 -8.95 7.88 -2.69
N SER A 29 -8.75 6.68 -3.24
CA SER A 29 -8.75 6.46 -4.68
C SER A 29 -10.13 6.01 -5.14
N ASP A 30 -10.76 6.81 -6.00
CA ASP A 30 -12.06 6.48 -6.62
C ASP A 30 -11.96 5.20 -7.47
N ASP A 31 -10.79 4.95 -8.04
CA ASP A 31 -10.50 3.78 -8.88
C ASP A 31 -10.26 2.49 -8.08
N LEU A 32 -10.18 2.52 -6.74
CA LEU A 32 -9.89 1.34 -5.93
C LEU A 32 -10.84 0.19 -6.24
N TYR A 33 -12.13 0.50 -6.32
CA TYR A 33 -13.18 -0.49 -6.60
C TYR A 33 -13.02 -1.11 -7.99
N MET A 34 -12.64 -0.30 -8.98
CA MET A 34 -12.36 -0.77 -10.33
C MET A 34 -11.17 -1.73 -10.32
N TYR A 35 -10.06 -1.40 -9.65
CA TYR A 35 -8.90 -2.28 -9.55
C TYR A 35 -9.20 -3.60 -8.83
N LEU A 36 -10.00 -3.56 -7.76
CA LEU A 36 -10.45 -4.79 -7.07
C LEU A 36 -11.35 -5.65 -7.98
N ALA A 37 -12.22 -5.02 -8.77
CA ALA A 37 -13.09 -5.73 -9.71
C ALA A 37 -12.31 -6.35 -10.88
N ILE A 38 -11.32 -5.62 -11.42
CA ILE A 38 -10.37 -6.13 -12.42
C ILE A 38 -9.68 -7.39 -11.89
N ALA A 39 -9.12 -7.32 -10.68
CA ALA A 39 -8.44 -8.44 -10.06
C ALA A 39 -9.38 -9.62 -9.80
N ARG A 40 -10.60 -9.36 -9.31
CA ARG A 40 -11.64 -10.39 -9.15
C ARG A 40 -11.88 -11.15 -10.46
N ASN A 41 -12.05 -10.42 -11.57
CA ASN A 41 -12.31 -11.02 -12.87
C ASN A 41 -11.09 -11.83 -13.33
N TYR A 42 -9.87 -11.33 -13.13
CA TYR A 42 -8.65 -12.10 -13.41
C TYR A 42 -8.60 -13.44 -12.66
N PHE A 43 -8.95 -13.45 -11.37
CA PHE A 43 -9.01 -14.70 -10.58
C PHE A 43 -10.16 -15.63 -10.98
N SER A 44 -11.22 -15.11 -11.60
CA SER A 44 -12.33 -15.90 -12.16
C SER A 44 -11.96 -16.51 -13.51
N ASP A 45 -11.42 -15.69 -14.42
CA ASP A 45 -11.33 -16.01 -15.83
C ASP A 45 -9.93 -16.52 -16.22
N GLY A 46 -8.91 -16.23 -15.40
CA GLY A 46 -7.52 -16.63 -15.62
C GLY A 46 -6.73 -15.71 -16.56
N TYR A 47 -7.34 -14.64 -17.07
CA TYR A 47 -6.72 -13.67 -17.96
C TYR A 47 -7.27 -12.26 -17.74
N PHE A 48 -6.55 -11.26 -18.25
CA PHE A 48 -7.02 -9.89 -18.28
C PHE A 48 -7.84 -9.62 -19.55
N SER A 49 -9.05 -9.08 -19.38
CA SER A 49 -9.88 -8.68 -20.51
C SER A 49 -9.16 -7.63 -21.37
N GLN A 50 -9.20 -7.81 -22.69
CA GLN A 50 -8.70 -6.82 -23.66
C GLN A 50 -9.75 -5.74 -23.98
N ILE A 51 -10.96 -5.90 -23.44
CA ILE A 51 -12.08 -4.97 -23.59
C ILE A 51 -12.37 -4.38 -22.22
N ASP A 52 -12.56 -3.06 -22.16
CA ASP A 52 -12.94 -2.36 -20.93
C ASP A 52 -14.40 -2.67 -20.55
N PRO A 53 -14.67 -3.41 -19.47
CA PRO A 53 -16.03 -3.69 -19.03
C PRO A 53 -16.62 -2.55 -18.18
N TYR A 54 -15.81 -1.57 -17.77
CA TYR A 54 -16.20 -0.46 -16.89
C TYR A 54 -16.45 0.84 -17.67
N PHE A 55 -16.03 0.90 -18.94
CA PHE A 55 -16.29 2.03 -19.82
C PHE A 55 -17.70 1.98 -20.43
N TYR A 56 -18.66 2.62 -19.75
CA TYR A 56 -20.07 2.63 -20.14
C TYR A 56 -20.40 3.26 -21.52
N PRO A 57 -19.75 4.35 -21.98
CA PRO A 57 -20.21 5.05 -23.19
C PRO A 57 -19.94 4.31 -24.50
N VAL A 58 -18.96 3.40 -24.53
CA VAL A 58 -18.52 2.72 -25.77
C VAL A 58 -18.40 1.23 -25.52
N THR A 59 -19.22 0.45 -26.21
CA THR A 59 -19.10 -1.01 -26.23
C THR A 59 -17.82 -1.45 -26.93
N ASN A 60 -17.17 -2.50 -26.44
CA ASN A 60 -15.93 -3.06 -26.99
C ASN A 60 -14.75 -2.08 -27.04
N TYR A 61 -14.69 -1.14 -26.09
CA TYR A 61 -13.55 -0.22 -25.99
C TYR A 61 -12.28 -1.01 -25.67
N PRO A 62 -11.20 -0.89 -26.46
CA PRO A 62 -9.97 -1.63 -26.22
C PRO A 62 -9.31 -1.15 -24.93
N TRP A 63 -8.94 -2.10 -24.07
CA TRP A 63 -8.30 -1.81 -22.80
C TRP A 63 -6.91 -2.42 -22.73
N VAL A 64 -5.96 -1.61 -22.25
CA VAL A 64 -4.59 -2.02 -22.04
C VAL A 64 -4.32 -2.07 -20.54
N ILE A 65 -3.87 -3.22 -20.05
CA ILE A 65 -3.44 -3.37 -18.67
C ILE A 65 -2.21 -2.48 -18.44
N MET A 66 -2.30 -1.67 -17.39
CA MET A 66 -1.19 -0.82 -16.96
C MET A 66 -0.10 -1.66 -16.29
N HIS A 67 1.15 -1.18 -16.35
CA HIS A 67 2.33 -1.87 -15.81
C HIS A 67 2.24 -2.17 -14.30
N GLN A 68 1.37 -1.49 -13.56
CA GLN A 68 1.13 -1.67 -12.12
C GLN A 68 0.12 -2.80 -11.77
N TRP A 69 -0.16 -3.71 -12.70
CA TRP A 69 -1.18 -4.76 -12.57
C TRP A 69 -1.01 -5.71 -11.39
N LEU A 70 0.23 -6.00 -11.01
CA LEU A 70 0.51 -6.88 -9.88
C LEU A 70 -0.05 -6.31 -8.57
N GLY A 71 -0.08 -4.97 -8.45
CA GLY A 71 -0.70 -4.29 -7.32
C GLY A 71 -2.18 -4.68 -7.19
N TYR A 72 -2.93 -4.72 -8.29
CA TYR A 72 -4.36 -5.04 -8.27
C TYR A 72 -4.60 -6.42 -7.65
N LEU A 73 -3.77 -7.40 -8.03
CA LEU A 73 -3.87 -8.77 -7.53
C LEU A 73 -3.51 -8.87 -6.05
N ILE A 74 -2.42 -8.21 -5.62
CA ILE A 74 -2.00 -8.19 -4.21
C ILE A 74 -3.09 -7.55 -3.35
N TYR A 75 -3.58 -6.36 -3.72
CA TYR A 75 -4.61 -5.65 -2.96
C TYR A 75 -5.93 -6.41 -2.94
N TYR A 76 -6.29 -7.12 -4.01
CA TYR A 76 -7.45 -8.00 -4.00
C TYR A 76 -7.29 -9.22 -3.10
N GLY A 77 -6.09 -9.82 -3.04
CA GLY A 77 -5.78 -10.88 -2.08
C GLY A 77 -5.97 -10.39 -0.63
N VAL A 78 -5.44 -9.20 -0.32
CA VAL A 78 -5.62 -8.55 0.99
C VAL A 78 -7.10 -8.26 1.26
N PHE A 79 -7.81 -7.71 0.28
CA PHE A 79 -9.26 -7.47 0.37
C PHE A 79 -10.05 -8.73 0.70
N LYS A 80 -9.71 -9.86 0.08
CA LYS A 80 -10.38 -11.15 0.33
C LYS A 80 -10.17 -11.67 1.75
N LEU A 81 -9.07 -11.31 2.40
CA LEU A 81 -8.75 -11.75 3.76
C LEU A 81 -9.42 -10.90 4.85
N GLY A 82 -9.58 -9.60 4.65
CA GLY A 82 -10.07 -8.72 5.71
C GLY A 82 -10.73 -7.42 5.24
N GLY A 83 -11.19 -7.37 3.99
CA GLY A 83 -11.92 -6.24 3.43
C GLY A 83 -11.07 -4.96 3.31
N PHE A 84 -11.74 -3.81 3.36
CA PHE A 84 -11.10 -2.49 3.21
C PHE A 84 -10.20 -2.13 4.40
N ASP A 85 -10.56 -2.55 5.61
CA ASP A 85 -9.77 -2.29 6.81
C ASP A 85 -8.37 -2.90 6.68
N LEU A 86 -8.29 -4.13 6.15
CA LEU A 86 -7.00 -4.79 5.96
C LEU A 86 -6.18 -4.15 4.83
N ILE A 87 -6.82 -3.58 3.79
CA ILE A 87 -6.12 -2.76 2.79
C ILE A 87 -5.47 -1.54 3.44
N VAL A 88 -6.20 -0.85 4.32
CA VAL A 88 -5.68 0.34 5.02
C VAL A 88 -4.50 -0.04 5.91
N ILE A 89 -4.61 -1.12 6.68
CA ILE A 89 -3.52 -1.63 7.52
C ILE A 89 -2.32 -2.02 6.66
N PHE A 90 -2.53 -2.77 5.58
CA PHE A 90 -1.47 -3.21 4.68
C PHE A 90 -0.72 -2.03 4.04
N LYS A 91 -1.45 -1.06 3.48
CA LYS A 91 -0.89 0.19 2.95
C LYS A 91 -0.08 0.93 4.02
N SER A 92 -0.63 1.05 5.23
CA SER A 92 0.01 1.78 6.33
C SER A 92 1.32 1.13 6.74
N ILE A 93 1.33 -0.20 6.89
CA ILE A 93 2.55 -0.97 7.17
C ILE A 93 3.58 -0.80 6.05
N LEU A 94 3.16 -0.90 4.78
CA LEU A 94 4.06 -0.77 3.63
C LEU A 94 4.73 0.61 3.61
N LEU A 95 3.95 1.68 3.79
CA LEU A 95 4.48 3.05 3.87
C LEU A 95 5.38 3.22 5.10
N LEU A 96 4.97 2.74 6.27
CA LEU A 96 5.78 2.75 7.48
C LEU A 96 7.14 2.08 7.24
N THR A 97 7.17 0.90 6.63
CA THR A 97 8.41 0.18 6.30
C THR A 97 9.30 1.01 5.37
N ILE A 98 8.75 1.59 4.30
CA ILE A 98 9.51 2.43 3.36
C ILE A 98 10.15 3.62 4.06
N PHE A 99 9.41 4.33 4.92
CA PHE A 99 9.94 5.49 5.65
C PHE A 99 10.89 5.09 6.80
N SER A 100 10.74 3.89 7.34
CA SER A 100 11.57 3.41 8.45
C SER A 100 12.96 2.96 8.01
N ILE A 101 13.09 2.32 6.84
CA ILE A 101 14.37 1.76 6.38
C ILE A 101 15.49 2.80 6.36
N PRO A 102 15.33 4.00 5.76
CA PRO A 102 16.37 5.03 5.77
C PRO A 102 16.79 5.44 7.18
N LEU A 103 15.85 5.52 8.14
CA LEU A 103 16.14 5.89 9.51
C LEU A 103 17.02 4.85 10.21
N PHE A 104 16.78 3.56 9.96
CA PHE A 104 17.60 2.48 10.49
C PHE A 104 18.99 2.44 9.84
N VAL A 105 19.08 2.63 8.52
CA VAL A 105 20.36 2.71 7.79
C VAL A 105 21.21 3.89 8.27
N LEU A 106 20.60 5.08 8.45
CA LEU A 106 21.30 6.26 8.95
C LEU A 106 21.77 6.09 10.40
N LYS A 107 20.99 5.43 11.26
CA LYS A 107 21.40 5.12 12.64
C LYS A 107 22.65 4.25 12.70
N GLU A 108 22.80 3.28 11.79
CA GLU A 108 23.99 2.42 11.75
C GLU A 108 25.22 3.18 11.28
N ASN A 109 25.08 4.06 10.29
CA ASN A 109 26.19 4.86 9.76
C ASN A 109 26.60 6.02 10.69
N ALA A 110 25.67 6.58 11.47
CA ALA A 110 25.96 7.64 12.43
C ALA A 110 26.80 7.16 13.64
N LYS A 111 27.02 5.85 13.80
CA LYS A 111 27.93 5.30 14.83
C LYS A 111 29.42 5.43 14.46
N PHE A 112 29.75 5.87 13.24
CA PHE A 112 31.12 5.97 12.73
C PHE A 112 31.66 7.42 12.64
N LEU A 113 30.92 8.40 13.15
CA LEU A 113 31.35 9.79 13.37
C LEU A 113 31.44 10.06 14.88
#